data_AF-A0A7J8N7R5-F1
#
_entry.id   AF-A0A7J8N7R5-F1
#
_cell.length_a   1.000
_cell.length_b   1.000
_cell.length_c   1.000
_cell.angle_alpha   90.00
_cell.angle_beta   90.00
_cell.angle_gamma   90.00
#
_symmetry.space_group_name_H-M   'P 1'
#
loop_
_entity.id
_entity.type
_entity.pdbx_description
1 polymer ?
#
loop_
_entity_poly.entity_id
_entity_poly.type
_entity_poly.pdbx_seq_one_letter_code
_entity_poly.pdbx_strand_id
1 'polypeptide(L)'
;MTFGGRYVIMMMSLFSIYTGLVYNEFFSVPFELFGRSAYACRDLSCRDATTVGLIKVRDTYPFGVDPAWHGSRSELPFLNSLKMKMSILLGVAQMNLGIILSYFNAIFFRNSLNVWFQFIPQMIFLNSLFGYLSFLIIVKWSTGSQADLYHILIYMFLSPTDELGENQLFPGQKITQQVLLLLALVSVPWMLLPKPFLLKRQHENRHQGQSYAPLESTDETLLSVANHDSHGHDHEEFEFSEVFVHQLIHTIEFVLGAVSNTASYLRLWALRYVISNLIDA
;
A
#
# COMPACT_ATOMS: atom_id res chain seq x y z
N MET A 1 -29.71 -10.35 13.22
CA MET A 1 -28.38 -9.93 12.69
C MET A 1 -28.08 -8.47 13.01
N THR A 2 -28.98 -7.52 12.72
CA THR A 2 -28.79 -6.08 12.98
C THR A 2 -28.58 -5.71 14.46
N PHE A 3 -29.32 -6.31 15.40
CA PHE A 3 -29.14 -6.02 16.84
C PHE A 3 -27.77 -6.49 17.38
N GLY A 4 -27.18 -7.53 16.80
CA GLY A 4 -25.83 -8.01 17.14
C GLY A 4 -24.73 -7.06 16.63
N GLY A 5 -24.95 -6.43 15.47
CA GLY A 5 -24.04 -5.45 14.86
C GLY A 5 -24.27 -3.99 15.27
N ARG A 6 -25.07 -3.72 16.31
CA ARG A 6 -25.50 -2.36 16.68
C ARG A 6 -24.33 -1.36 16.87
N TYR A 7 -23.22 -1.79 17.44
CA TYR A 7 -22.04 -0.93 17.63
C TYR A 7 -21.30 -0.66 16.31
N VAL A 8 -21.30 -1.62 15.38
CA VAL A 8 -20.72 -1.44 14.04
C VAL A 8 -21.54 -0.43 13.26
N ILE A 9 -22.88 -0.56 13.27
CA ILE A 9 -23.78 0.39 12.60
C ILE A 9 -23.60 1.79 13.21
N MET A 10 -23.53 1.90 14.54
CA MET A 10 -23.31 3.18 15.21
C MET A 10 -21.99 3.84 14.78
N MET A 11 -20.89 3.08 14.73
CA MET A 11 -19.60 3.59 14.26
C MET A 11 -19.60 3.97 12.79
N MET A 12 -20.24 3.16 11.93
CA MET A 12 -20.42 3.50 10.51
C MET A 12 -21.19 4.81 10.33
N SER A 13 -22.26 5.01 11.10
CA SER A 13 -23.03 6.26 11.06
C SER A 13 -22.21 7.47 11.51
N LEU A 14 -21.44 7.35 12.60
CA LEU A 14 -20.58 8.45 13.08
C LEU A 14 -19.50 8.83 12.06
N PHE A 15 -18.81 7.85 11.48
CA PHE A 15 -17.82 8.13 10.43
C PHE A 15 -18.46 8.66 9.15
N SER A 16 -19.66 8.19 8.79
CA SER A 16 -20.42 8.74 7.67
C SER A 16 -20.71 10.23 7.88
N ILE A 17 -21.21 10.62 9.06
CA ILE A 17 -21.44 12.03 9.43
C ILE A 17 -20.15 12.85 9.34
N TYR A 18 -19.04 12.34 9.89
CA TYR A 18 -17.73 13.00 9.80
C TYR A 18 -17.30 13.20 8.34
N THR A 19 -17.41 12.18 7.49
CA THR A 19 -17.07 12.33 6.08
C THR A 19 -18.02 13.27 5.34
N GLY A 20 -19.31 13.26 5.66
CA GLY A 20 -20.29 14.22 5.12
C GLY A 20 -19.92 15.66 5.44
N LEU A 21 -19.47 15.93 6.67
CA LEU A 21 -18.93 17.23 7.08
C LEU A 21 -17.66 17.60 6.30
N VAL A 22 -16.74 16.67 6.07
CA VAL A 22 -15.51 16.92 5.29
C VAL A 22 -15.81 17.25 3.83
N TYR A 23 -16.78 16.57 3.21
CA TYR A 23 -17.22 16.90 1.85
C TYR A 23 -18.16 18.10 1.79
N ASN A 24 -18.65 18.57 2.94
CA ASN A 24 -19.63 19.64 3.06
C ASN A 24 -20.91 19.37 2.25
N GLU A 25 -21.36 18.12 2.25
CA GLU A 25 -22.56 17.65 1.55
C GLU A 25 -23.60 17.20 2.59
N PHE A 26 -24.67 17.98 2.75
CA PHE A 26 -25.82 17.62 3.60
C PHE A 26 -27.07 17.56 2.74
N PHE A 27 -27.55 16.35 2.42
CA PHE A 27 -28.70 16.15 1.52
C PHE A 27 -28.56 16.93 0.19
N SER A 28 -27.37 16.89 -0.44
CA SER A 28 -27.05 17.65 -1.66
C SER A 28 -27.03 19.19 -1.49
N VAL A 29 -27.09 19.72 -0.27
CA VAL A 29 -27.01 21.16 -0.01
C VAL A 29 -25.68 21.51 0.68
N PRO A 30 -24.91 22.49 0.14
CA PRO A 30 -23.67 22.95 0.75
C PRO A 30 -23.97 23.97 1.85
N PHE A 31 -23.19 23.94 2.94
CA PHE A 31 -23.35 24.87 4.05
C PHE A 31 -22.08 25.70 4.28
N GLU A 32 -22.25 27.01 4.52
CA GLU A 32 -21.17 27.93 4.94
C GLU A 32 -20.92 27.84 6.46
N LEU A 33 -20.74 26.61 6.98
CA LEU A 33 -20.64 26.34 8.43
C LEU A 33 -19.39 26.92 9.11
N PHE A 34 -18.25 26.94 8.40
CA PHE A 34 -16.94 27.24 9.00
C PHE A 34 -16.32 28.56 8.50
N GLY A 35 -17.07 29.33 7.70
CA GLY A 35 -16.62 30.62 7.18
C GLY A 35 -17.23 30.94 5.82
N ARG A 36 -16.82 32.07 5.25
CA ARG A 36 -17.16 32.40 3.86
C ARG A 36 -16.26 31.66 2.89
N SER A 37 -16.75 31.41 1.67
CA SER A 37 -15.97 30.79 0.60
C SER A 37 -14.66 31.53 0.32
N ALA A 38 -13.65 30.75 -0.06
CA ALA A 38 -12.35 31.23 -0.53
C ALA A 38 -12.45 31.90 -1.92
N TYR A 39 -13.48 31.51 -2.67
CA TYR A 39 -13.77 31.96 -4.02
C TYR A 39 -14.88 33.02 -4.04
N ALA A 40 -14.66 34.10 -4.78
CA ALA A 40 -15.65 35.17 -4.96
C ALA A 40 -15.65 35.67 -6.41
N CYS A 41 -16.75 36.31 -6.82
CA CYS A 41 -16.83 36.98 -8.10
C CYS A 41 -15.97 38.25 -8.09
N ARG A 42 -15.34 38.57 -9.23
CA ARG A 42 -14.56 39.81 -9.40
C ARG A 42 -15.43 41.06 -9.26
N ASP A 43 -16.66 41.00 -9.76
CA ASP A 43 -17.64 42.09 -9.74
C ASP A 43 -18.92 41.70 -8.99
N LEU A 44 -19.62 42.70 -8.43
CA LEU A 44 -20.89 42.55 -7.72
C LEU A 44 -22.01 41.93 -8.59
N SER A 45 -21.93 42.14 -9.91
CA SER A 45 -22.89 41.60 -10.89
C SER A 45 -22.58 40.17 -11.35
N CYS A 46 -21.45 39.60 -10.93
CA CYS A 46 -21.03 38.22 -11.18
C CYS A 46 -21.24 37.69 -12.63
N ARG A 47 -21.16 38.58 -13.63
CA ARG A 47 -21.42 38.25 -15.04
C ARG A 47 -20.36 37.31 -15.63
N ASP A 48 -19.13 37.42 -15.15
CA ASP A 48 -17.97 36.66 -15.65
C ASP A 48 -17.78 35.30 -14.96
N ALA A 49 -18.61 34.95 -13.97
CA ALA A 49 -18.48 33.67 -13.29
C ALA A 49 -18.78 32.47 -14.20
N THR A 50 -19.56 32.67 -15.26
CA THR A 50 -19.86 31.64 -16.26
C THR A 50 -18.77 31.49 -17.33
N THR A 51 -17.92 32.50 -17.55
CA THR A 51 -16.89 32.52 -18.60
C THR A 51 -15.47 32.35 -18.08
N VAL A 52 -15.09 33.04 -16.99
CA VAL A 52 -13.73 33.05 -16.42
C VAL A 52 -13.61 32.18 -15.16
N GLY A 53 -14.74 31.86 -14.51
CA GLY A 53 -14.79 31.12 -13.24
C GLY A 53 -14.56 32.02 -12.02
N LEU A 54 -14.73 31.47 -10.81
CA LEU A 54 -14.52 32.24 -9.58
C LEU A 54 -13.01 32.35 -9.27
N ILE A 55 -12.58 33.54 -8.84
CA ILE A 55 -11.20 33.80 -8.44
C ILE A 55 -11.00 33.51 -6.95
N LYS A 56 -9.83 32.99 -6.57
CA LYS A 56 -9.45 32.82 -5.16
C LYS A 56 -9.14 34.19 -4.57
N VAL A 57 -10.00 34.67 -3.68
CA VAL A 57 -9.88 36.00 -3.04
C VAL A 57 -9.49 35.90 -1.58
N ARG A 58 -9.82 34.78 -0.92
CA ARG A 58 -9.52 34.55 0.50
C ARG A 58 -8.69 33.29 0.69
N ASP A 59 -8.23 33.12 1.93
CA ASP A 59 -7.54 31.91 2.37
C ASP A 59 -8.43 30.67 2.23
N THR A 60 -7.77 29.52 2.14
CA THR A 60 -8.40 28.23 1.93
C THR A 60 -9.42 27.94 3.04
N TYR A 61 -10.57 27.36 2.66
CA TYR A 61 -11.65 27.05 3.60
C TYR A 61 -11.13 26.19 4.77
N PRO A 62 -11.43 26.55 6.02
CA PRO A 62 -10.72 26.02 7.20
C PRO A 62 -11.05 24.54 7.48
N PHE A 63 -12.22 24.04 7.08
CA PHE A 63 -12.59 22.65 7.28
C PHE A 63 -13.47 22.14 6.14
N GLY A 64 -12.99 21.10 5.45
CA GLY A 64 -13.72 20.44 4.37
C GLY A 64 -13.60 21.11 3.01
N VAL A 65 -14.47 20.73 2.09
CA VAL A 65 -14.53 21.30 0.74
C VAL A 65 -15.28 22.64 0.77
N ASP A 66 -14.77 23.63 0.04
CA ASP A 66 -15.38 24.95 -0.07
C ASP A 66 -16.78 24.86 -0.73
N PRO A 67 -17.83 25.44 -0.12
CA PRO A 67 -19.18 25.50 -0.67
C PRO A 67 -19.26 26.01 -2.11
N ALA A 68 -18.34 26.91 -2.51
CA ALA A 68 -18.35 27.53 -3.83
C ALA A 68 -18.11 26.54 -5.00
N TRP A 69 -17.60 25.34 -4.71
CA TRP A 69 -17.46 24.29 -5.72
C TRP A 69 -18.81 23.68 -6.11
N HIS A 70 -19.80 23.71 -5.23
CA HIS A 70 -21.08 23.08 -5.47
C HIS A 70 -21.89 23.85 -6.52
N GLY A 71 -22.40 23.15 -7.53
CA GLY A 71 -23.11 23.74 -8.68
C GLY A 71 -22.18 24.38 -9.73
N SER A 72 -20.85 24.22 -9.59
CA SER A 72 -19.89 24.69 -10.59
C SER A 72 -19.67 23.66 -11.70
N ARG A 73 -19.40 24.11 -12.94
CA ARG A 73 -19.07 23.18 -14.05
C ARG A 73 -17.81 22.34 -13.78
N SER A 74 -16.92 22.82 -12.90
CA SER A 74 -15.67 22.18 -12.52
C SER A 74 -15.76 21.32 -11.26
N GLU A 75 -16.93 21.20 -10.64
CA GLU A 75 -17.16 20.43 -9.42
C GLU A 75 -16.77 18.95 -9.62
N LEU A 76 -17.40 18.32 -10.62
CA LEU A 76 -17.20 16.91 -10.94
C LEU A 76 -15.74 16.58 -11.21
N PRO A 77 -15.00 17.25 -12.14
CA PRO A 77 -13.60 16.91 -12.40
C PRO A 77 -12.70 17.14 -11.17
N PHE A 78 -12.97 18.17 -10.36
CA PHE A 78 -12.20 18.45 -9.14
C PHE A 78 -12.43 17.38 -8.06
N LEU A 79 -13.69 17.15 -7.68
CA LEU A 79 -14.05 16.15 -6.66
C LEU A 79 -13.65 14.74 -7.09
N ASN A 80 -13.74 14.44 -8.38
CA ASN A 80 -13.30 13.17 -8.95
C ASN A 80 -11.79 12.95 -8.75
N SER A 81 -10.98 13.96 -9.11
CA SER A 81 -9.53 13.87 -8.90
C SER A 81 -9.16 13.80 -7.41
N LEU A 82 -9.84 14.57 -6.55
CA LEU A 82 -9.59 14.58 -5.12
C LEU A 82 -9.93 13.23 -4.48
N LYS A 83 -11.13 12.70 -4.75
CA LYS A 83 -11.60 11.40 -4.21
C LYS A 83 -10.70 10.26 -4.68
N MET A 84 -10.25 10.28 -5.94
CA MET A 84 -9.31 9.28 -6.47
C MET A 84 -7.95 9.31 -5.75
N LYS A 85 -7.34 10.49 -5.61
CA LYS A 85 -6.04 10.65 -4.92
C LYS A 85 -6.14 10.29 -3.43
N MET A 86 -7.22 10.69 -2.77
CA MET A 86 -7.46 10.36 -1.37
C MET A 86 -7.63 8.85 -1.14
N SER A 87 -8.31 8.16 -2.06
CA SER A 87 -8.45 6.71 -2.03
C SER A 87 -7.08 6.00 -2.12
N ILE A 88 -6.19 6.47 -3.01
CA ILE A 88 -4.84 5.92 -3.12
C ILE A 88 -4.05 6.14 -1.82
N LEU A 89 -4.07 7.35 -1.24
CA LEU A 89 -3.39 7.66 0.01
C LEU A 89 -3.87 6.76 1.17
N LEU A 90 -5.18 6.62 1.32
CA LEU A 90 -5.77 5.76 2.36
C LEU A 90 -5.44 4.29 2.14
N GLY A 91 -5.46 3.82 0.89
CA GLY A 91 -5.11 2.44 0.54
C GLY A 91 -3.67 2.11 0.89
N VAL A 92 -2.71 2.96 0.50
CA VAL A 92 -1.28 2.77 0.81
C VAL A 92 -1.03 2.84 2.31
N ALA A 93 -1.70 3.74 3.04
CA ALA A 93 -1.60 3.81 4.49
C ALA A 93 -2.12 2.52 5.16
N GLN A 94 -3.28 2.01 4.73
CA GLN A 94 -3.86 0.77 5.27
C GLN A 94 -2.99 -0.45 4.97
N MET A 95 -2.41 -0.55 3.76
CA MET A 95 -1.49 -1.63 3.41
C MET A 95 -0.20 -1.60 4.25
N ASN A 96 0.41 -0.42 4.42
CA ASN A 96 1.58 -0.27 5.28
C ASN A 96 1.27 -0.69 6.72
N LEU A 97 0.10 -0.32 7.25
CA LEU A 97 -0.35 -0.77 8.57
C LEU A 97 -0.45 -2.30 8.64
N GLY A 98 -0.94 -2.96 7.59
CA GLY A 98 -0.95 -4.42 7.52
C GLY A 98 0.44 -5.06 7.57
N ILE A 99 1.41 -4.50 6.85
CA ILE A 99 2.80 -5.00 6.87
C ILE A 99 3.47 -4.73 8.23
N ILE A 100 3.17 -3.60 8.88
CA ILE A 100 3.64 -3.28 10.24
C ILE A 100 3.06 -4.26 11.27
N LEU A 101 1.80 -4.67 11.15
CA LEU A 101 1.22 -5.71 12.01
C LEU A 101 1.94 -7.06 11.82
N SER A 102 2.30 -7.41 10.58
CA SER A 102 3.12 -8.60 10.30
C SER A 102 4.49 -8.53 10.98
N TYR A 103 5.11 -7.34 11.04
CA TYR A 103 6.35 -7.13 11.77
C TYR A 103 6.22 -7.37 13.27
N PHE A 104 5.19 -6.81 13.91
CA PHE A 104 4.93 -7.07 15.33
C PHE A 104 4.69 -8.56 15.60
N ASN A 105 4.01 -9.25 14.70
CA ASN A 105 3.82 -10.70 14.78
C ASN A 105 5.15 -11.46 14.71
N ALA A 106 6.04 -11.08 13.78
CA ALA A 106 7.34 -11.71 13.62
C ALA A 106 8.27 -11.48 14.84
N ILE A 107 8.20 -10.31 15.47
CA ILE A 107 8.91 -10.04 16.73
C ILE A 107 8.37 -10.91 17.86
N PHE A 108 7.04 -10.99 18.00
CA PHE A 108 6.40 -11.79 19.04
C PHE A 108 6.84 -13.25 19.01
N PHE A 109 6.88 -13.85 17.81
CA PHE A 109 7.36 -15.22 17.61
C PHE A 109 8.88 -15.38 17.56
N ARG A 110 9.67 -14.29 17.76
CA ARG A 110 11.15 -14.26 17.71
C ARG A 110 11.75 -14.81 16.41
N ASN A 111 10.98 -14.82 15.32
CA ASN A 111 11.41 -15.32 14.01
C ASN A 111 12.12 -14.22 13.23
N SER A 112 13.37 -13.93 13.61
CA SER A 112 14.21 -12.89 13.02
C SER A 112 14.43 -13.07 11.51
N LEU A 113 14.36 -14.32 11.01
CA LEU A 113 14.46 -14.61 9.58
C LEU A 113 13.31 -14.01 8.77
N ASN A 114 12.08 -14.06 9.29
CA ASN A 114 10.92 -13.47 8.61
C ASN A 114 10.99 -11.94 8.64
N VAL A 115 11.57 -11.34 9.68
CA VAL A 115 11.79 -9.88 9.73
C VAL A 115 12.74 -9.45 8.61
N TRP A 116 13.89 -10.11 8.46
CA TRP A 116 14.89 -9.71 7.48
C TRP A 116 14.53 -10.05 6.03
N PHE A 117 13.87 -11.19 5.79
CA PHE A 117 13.64 -11.70 4.44
C PHE A 117 12.21 -11.54 3.92
N GLN A 118 11.24 -11.23 4.78
CA GLN A 118 9.85 -11.00 4.37
C GLN A 118 9.44 -9.55 4.62
N PHE A 119 9.60 -9.02 5.84
CA PHE A 119 9.16 -7.66 6.16
C PHE A 119 9.97 -6.56 5.43
N ILE A 120 11.30 -6.61 5.47
CA ILE A 120 12.15 -5.57 4.86
C ILE A 120 11.92 -5.45 3.35
N PRO A 121 11.96 -6.54 2.55
CA PRO A 121 11.71 -6.44 1.11
C PRO A 121 10.29 -5.97 0.79
N GLN A 122 9.28 -6.44 1.52
CA GLN A 122 7.89 -6.01 1.34
C GLN A 122 7.70 -4.51 1.60
N MET A 123 8.33 -3.98 2.66
CA MET A 123 8.30 -2.55 2.96
C MET A 123 9.02 -1.70 1.91
N ILE A 124 10.19 -2.15 1.44
CA ILE A 124 10.95 -1.45 0.39
C ILE A 124 10.15 -1.44 -0.92
N PHE A 125 9.61 -2.58 -1.33
CA PHE A 125 8.83 -2.70 -2.57
C PHE A 125 7.57 -1.80 -2.54
N LEU A 126 6.76 -1.88 -1.48
CA LEU A 126 5.53 -1.09 -1.39
C LEU A 126 5.82 0.42 -1.34
N ASN A 127 6.81 0.85 -0.54
CA ASN A 127 7.12 2.27 -0.39
C ASN A 127 7.85 2.87 -1.60
N SER A 128 8.67 2.09 -2.31
CA SER A 128 9.36 2.57 -3.52
C SER A 128 8.38 2.85 -4.67
N LEU A 129 7.32 2.06 -4.83
CA LEU A 129 6.34 2.27 -5.91
C LEU A 129 5.17 3.16 -5.46
N PHE A 130 4.37 2.67 -4.53
CA PHE A 130 3.12 3.31 -4.14
C PHE A 130 3.30 4.36 -3.03
N GLY A 131 4.32 4.19 -2.18
CA GLY A 131 4.74 5.24 -1.24
C GLY A 131 5.25 6.48 -1.96
N TYR A 132 6.06 6.30 -3.02
CA TYR A 132 6.52 7.40 -3.86
C TYR A 132 5.37 8.10 -4.59
N LEU A 133 4.42 7.35 -5.15
CA LEU A 133 3.20 7.93 -5.73
C LEU A 133 2.42 8.77 -4.70
N SER A 134 2.26 8.25 -3.48
CA SER A 134 1.62 8.96 -2.38
C SER A 134 2.36 10.25 -2.01
N PHE A 135 3.69 10.20 -1.97
CA PHE A 135 4.52 11.38 -1.73
C PHE A 135 4.36 12.44 -2.84
N LEU A 136 4.36 12.03 -4.11
CA LEU A 136 4.13 12.94 -5.24
C LEU A 136 2.77 13.62 -5.19
N ILE A 137 1.72 12.93 -4.73
CA ILE A 137 0.38 13.54 -4.52
C ILE A 137 0.47 14.68 -3.50
N ILE A 138 1.13 14.44 -2.37
CA ILE A 138 1.26 15.43 -1.29
C ILE A 138 2.10 16.63 -1.76
N VAL A 139 3.23 16.39 -2.44
CA VAL A 139 4.05 17.46 -3.01
C VAL A 139 3.27 18.27 -4.04
N LYS A 140 2.52 17.60 -4.93
CA LYS A 140 1.65 18.29 -5.90
C LYS A 140 0.63 19.19 -5.20
N TRP A 141 0.02 18.73 -4.11
CA TRP A 141 -0.91 19.55 -3.32
C TRP A 141 -0.22 20.72 -2.62
N SER A 142 1.02 20.58 -2.19
CA SER A 142 1.78 21.66 -1.55
C SER A 142 2.30 22.72 -2.54
N THR A 143 2.70 22.32 -3.74
CA THR A 143 3.31 23.22 -4.73
C THR A 143 2.30 23.79 -5.72
N GLY A 144 1.14 23.15 -5.88
CA GLY A 144 0.09 23.60 -6.83
C GLY A 144 0.46 23.38 -8.31
N SER A 145 1.46 22.54 -8.60
CA SER A 145 1.90 22.24 -9.96
C SER A 145 0.85 21.43 -10.75
N GLN A 146 0.78 21.61 -12.06
CA GLN A 146 -0.17 20.91 -12.95
C GLN A 146 0.30 19.49 -13.36
N ALA A 147 1.50 19.07 -13.00
CA ALA A 147 2.12 17.84 -13.52
C ALA A 147 1.26 16.57 -13.44
N ASP A 148 1.28 15.73 -14.47
CA ASP A 148 0.45 14.52 -14.55
C ASP A 148 1.09 13.32 -13.84
N LEU A 149 0.50 12.91 -12.71
CA LEU A 149 1.08 11.85 -11.88
C LEU A 149 1.04 10.46 -12.56
N TYR A 150 0.04 10.17 -13.38
CA TYR A 150 -0.04 8.89 -14.09
C TYR A 150 1.06 8.77 -15.14
N HIS A 151 1.34 9.85 -15.87
CA HIS A 151 2.46 9.91 -16.79
C HIS A 151 3.78 9.66 -16.05
N ILE A 152 3.99 10.31 -14.90
CA ILE A 152 5.17 10.10 -14.06
C ILE A 152 5.31 8.63 -13.61
N LEU A 153 4.21 7.95 -13.26
CA LEU A 153 4.24 6.54 -12.85
C LEU A 153 4.53 5.59 -14.01
N ILE A 154 3.92 5.80 -15.19
CA ILE A 154 4.12 4.95 -16.36
C ILE A 154 5.54 5.10 -16.90
N TYR A 155 6.01 6.34 -17.06
CA TYR A 155 7.36 6.61 -17.57
C TYR A 155 8.46 6.18 -16.60
N MET A 156 8.17 6.09 -15.29
CA MET A 156 9.11 5.50 -14.32
C MET A 156 9.46 4.05 -14.64
N PHE A 157 8.53 3.25 -15.18
CA PHE A 157 8.79 1.86 -15.57
C PHE A 157 9.23 1.72 -17.03
N LEU A 158 8.67 2.52 -17.94
CA LEU A 158 8.87 2.35 -19.37
C LEU A 158 10.16 3.02 -19.89
N SER A 159 10.55 4.17 -19.34
CA SER A 159 11.71 4.94 -19.79
C SER A 159 12.29 5.80 -18.64
N PRO A 160 13.01 5.20 -17.68
CA PRO A 160 13.48 5.89 -16.46
C PRO A 160 14.58 6.94 -16.70
N THR A 161 14.99 7.15 -17.97
CA THR A 161 16.13 8.02 -18.33
C THR A 161 15.71 9.25 -19.12
N ASP A 162 14.46 9.33 -19.57
CA ASP A 162 13.96 10.48 -20.34
C ASP A 162 13.80 11.73 -19.47
N GLU A 163 14.03 12.90 -20.08
CA GLU A 163 13.85 14.19 -19.43
C GLU A 163 12.36 14.50 -19.28
N LEU A 164 11.85 14.45 -18.05
CA LEU A 164 10.50 14.92 -17.71
C LEU A 164 10.46 16.45 -17.75
N GLY A 165 10.53 17.06 -18.94
CA GLY A 165 10.60 18.51 -19.17
C GLY A 165 9.72 19.37 -18.24
N GLU A 166 8.45 19.60 -18.60
CA GLU A 166 7.52 20.40 -17.77
C GLU A 166 6.93 19.65 -16.57
N ASN A 167 7.24 18.35 -16.42
CA ASN A 167 6.70 17.49 -15.36
C ASN A 167 7.66 17.28 -14.18
N GLN A 168 8.77 18.05 -14.12
CA GLN A 168 9.71 17.99 -13.00
C GLN A 168 9.09 18.65 -11.76
N LEU A 169 8.73 17.83 -10.77
CA LEU A 169 8.13 18.28 -9.50
C LEU A 169 9.17 18.81 -8.50
N PHE A 170 10.39 18.26 -8.54
CA PHE A 170 11.48 18.64 -7.65
C PHE A 170 12.85 18.45 -8.32
N PRO A 171 13.88 19.24 -7.95
CA PRO A 171 15.24 19.03 -8.44
C PRO A 171 15.77 17.66 -7.97
N GLY A 172 16.27 16.84 -8.89
CA GLY A 172 16.80 15.50 -8.59
C GLY A 172 15.81 14.33 -8.76
N GLN A 173 14.59 14.59 -9.25
CA GLN A 173 13.55 13.57 -9.47
C GLN A 173 14.04 12.33 -10.25
N LYS A 174 14.86 12.53 -11.28
CA LYS A 174 15.43 11.44 -12.09
C LYS A 174 16.28 10.48 -11.26
N ILE A 175 17.17 11.01 -10.42
CA ILE A 175 18.05 10.20 -9.58
C ILE A 175 17.22 9.41 -8.57
N THR A 176 16.25 10.07 -7.92
CA THR A 176 15.35 9.41 -6.98
C THR A 176 14.57 8.28 -7.64
N GLN A 177 13.96 8.52 -8.81
CA GLN A 177 13.20 7.49 -9.54
C GLN A 177 14.07 6.28 -9.93
N GLN A 178 15.29 6.51 -10.42
CA GLN A 178 16.22 5.44 -10.77
C GLN A 178 16.61 4.60 -9.54
N VAL A 179 16.92 5.25 -8.41
CA VAL A 179 17.25 4.56 -7.15
C VAL A 179 16.07 3.75 -6.64
N LEU A 180 14.86 4.32 -6.64
CA LEU A 180 13.65 3.64 -6.18
C LEU A 180 13.31 2.43 -7.05
N LEU A 181 13.44 2.55 -8.38
CA LEU A 181 13.21 1.44 -9.31
C LEU A 181 14.23 0.31 -9.09
N LEU A 182 15.50 0.64 -8.89
CA LEU A 182 16.55 -0.35 -8.61
C LEU A 182 16.26 -1.08 -7.29
N LEU A 183 15.91 -0.35 -6.24
CA LEU A 183 15.51 -0.94 -4.95
C LEU A 183 14.30 -1.86 -5.08
N ALA A 184 13.28 -1.46 -5.86
CA ALA A 184 12.12 -2.30 -6.15
C ALA A 184 12.53 -3.59 -6.88
N LEU A 185 13.39 -3.50 -7.89
CA LEU A 185 13.83 -4.66 -8.68
C LEU A 185 14.68 -5.62 -7.84
N VAL A 186 15.58 -5.11 -6.98
CA VAL A 186 16.40 -5.92 -6.07
C VAL A 186 15.57 -6.54 -4.94
N SER A 187 14.47 -5.92 -4.51
CA SER A 187 13.63 -6.46 -3.44
C SER A 187 12.94 -7.79 -3.79
N VAL A 188 12.65 -8.03 -5.07
CA VAL A 188 12.01 -9.27 -5.55
C VAL A 188 12.92 -10.50 -5.38
N PRO A 189 14.16 -10.54 -5.90
CA PRO A 189 15.08 -11.65 -5.66
C PRO A 189 15.53 -11.75 -4.20
N TRP A 190 15.58 -10.63 -3.46
CA TRP A 190 15.88 -10.63 -2.03
C TRP A 190 14.81 -11.39 -1.23
N MET A 191 13.54 -11.32 -1.60
CA MET A 191 12.49 -12.08 -0.92
C MET A 191 12.47 -13.57 -1.31
N LEU A 192 12.94 -13.90 -2.52
CA LEU A 192 12.84 -15.24 -3.10
C LEU A 192 13.96 -16.18 -2.65
N LEU A 193 15.21 -15.73 -2.74
CA LEU A 193 16.40 -16.60 -2.63
C LEU A 193 16.86 -16.94 -1.20
N PRO A 194 16.88 -16.00 -0.23
CA PRO A 194 17.58 -16.24 1.03
C PRO A 194 16.87 -17.22 1.96
N LYS A 195 15.54 -17.21 2.01
CA LYS A 195 14.77 -18.06 2.92
C LYS A 195 14.95 -19.56 2.63
N PRO A 196 14.79 -20.06 1.38
CA PRO A 196 15.02 -21.47 1.08
C PRO A 196 16.49 -21.87 1.23
N PHE A 197 17.44 -20.99 0.88
CA PHE A 197 18.88 -21.26 1.04
C PHE A 197 19.32 -21.33 2.50
N LEU A 198 18.78 -20.46 3.36
CA LEU A 198 19.13 -20.45 4.78
C LEU A 198 18.52 -21.64 5.52
N LEU A 199 17.29 -22.04 5.16
CA LEU A 199 16.67 -23.26 5.69
C LEU A 199 17.43 -24.52 5.25
N LYS A 200 17.89 -24.59 3.99
CA LYS A 200 18.77 -25.67 3.51
C LYS A 200 20.07 -25.76 4.32
N ARG A 201 20.71 -24.62 4.57
CA ARG A 201 21.96 -24.56 5.35
C ARG A 201 21.77 -24.89 6.84
N GLN A 202 20.62 -24.52 7.42
CA GLN A 202 20.28 -24.88 8.80
C GLN A 202 19.96 -26.37 8.94
N HIS A 203 19.32 -26.97 7.94
CA HIS A 203 19.05 -28.41 7.91
C HIS A 203 20.36 -29.19 7.77
N GLU A 204 21.25 -28.80 6.86
CA GLU A 204 22.58 -29.41 6.67
C GLU A 204 23.45 -29.33 7.95
N ASN A 205 23.42 -28.19 8.66
CA ASN A 205 24.11 -28.05 9.94
C ASN A 205 23.47 -28.85 11.10
N ARG A 206 22.13 -29.03 11.12
CA ARG A 206 21.47 -29.89 12.11
C ARG A 206 21.74 -31.38 11.86
N HIS A 207 21.82 -31.80 10.60
CA HIS A 207 22.21 -33.16 10.25
C HIS A 207 23.69 -33.44 10.49
N GLN A 208 24.59 -32.48 10.29
CA GLN A 208 26.00 -32.62 10.69
C GLN A 208 26.18 -32.69 12.21
N GLY A 209 25.34 -32.00 13.01
CA GLY A 209 25.39 -32.04 14.47
C GLY A 209 24.88 -33.34 15.11
N GLN A 210 24.06 -34.14 14.41
CA GLN A 210 23.60 -35.46 14.86
C GLN A 210 24.47 -36.63 14.36
N SER A 211 25.46 -36.37 13.51
CA SER A 211 26.36 -37.40 12.97
C SER A 211 27.64 -37.62 13.82
N TYR A 212 27.83 -36.90 14.92
CA TYR A 212 28.98 -37.07 15.82
C TYR A 212 28.55 -37.47 17.23
N ALA A 213 28.24 -38.75 17.40
CA ALA A 213 28.48 -39.46 18.66
C ALA A 213 28.75 -40.96 18.42
N PRO A 214 29.91 -41.36 17.84
CA PRO A 214 30.43 -42.70 18.07
C PRO A 214 31.19 -42.67 19.39
N LEU A 215 30.56 -43.10 20.49
CA LEU A 215 31.32 -43.49 21.68
C LEU A 215 31.66 -44.97 21.53
N GLU A 216 32.81 -45.22 20.91
CA GLU A 216 33.48 -46.51 20.96
C GLU A 216 34.33 -46.56 22.23
N SER A 217 33.92 -47.39 23.20
CA SER A 217 34.84 -47.90 24.22
C SER A 217 34.55 -49.39 24.44
N THR A 218 35.49 -50.18 23.92
CA THR A 218 35.66 -51.64 23.96
C THR A 218 35.50 -52.24 25.36
N ASP A 219 34.66 -53.27 25.51
CA ASP A 219 35.04 -54.57 26.10
C ASP A 219 33.93 -55.64 25.95
N GLU A 220 34.33 -56.90 26.11
CA GLU A 220 33.88 -58.08 25.38
C GLU A 220 32.57 -58.80 25.81
N THR A 221 32.09 -59.66 24.89
CA THR A 221 31.42 -60.97 25.11
C THR A 221 29.94 -61.05 25.53
N LEU A 222 29.05 -61.42 24.58
CA LEU A 222 28.26 -62.68 24.54
C LEU A 222 26.93 -62.55 23.75
N LEU A 223 26.88 -63.24 22.60
CA LEU A 223 25.73 -63.93 21.98
C LEU A 223 24.30 -63.40 22.22
N SER A 224 23.66 -62.89 21.17
CA SER A 224 22.35 -63.44 20.73
C SER A 224 21.94 -62.92 19.35
N VAL A 225 21.66 -63.91 18.50
CA VAL A 225 21.04 -63.83 17.18
C VAL A 225 19.66 -63.16 17.28
N ALA A 226 19.37 -62.15 16.44
CA ALA A 226 18.08 -61.98 15.75
C ALA A 226 18.01 -60.64 14.97
N ASN A 227 17.56 -60.76 13.71
CA ASN A 227 16.90 -59.75 12.89
C ASN A 227 17.64 -58.48 12.47
N HIS A 228 18.17 -58.57 11.24
CA HIS A 228 17.96 -57.56 10.21
C HIS A 228 16.46 -57.19 10.15
N ASP A 229 16.06 -56.14 10.86
CA ASP A 229 14.86 -55.33 10.61
C ASP A 229 14.79 -54.27 11.72
N SER A 230 15.52 -53.18 11.54
CA SER A 230 15.36 -51.98 12.36
C SER A 230 15.15 -50.78 11.44
N HIS A 231 13.88 -50.58 11.11
CA HIS A 231 13.19 -49.31 10.97
C HIS A 231 13.90 -48.20 10.19
N GLY A 232 13.38 -47.96 8.99
CA GLY A 232 13.63 -46.77 8.20
C GLY A 232 13.55 -45.53 9.06
N HIS A 233 14.69 -44.84 9.15
CA HIS A 233 14.67 -43.42 9.38
C HIS A 233 13.91 -42.82 8.21
N ASP A 234 12.69 -42.37 8.48
CA ASP A 234 12.04 -41.31 7.71
C ASP A 234 13.08 -40.21 7.52
N HIS A 235 13.72 -40.25 6.35
CA HIS A 235 14.23 -39.05 5.74
C HIS A 235 12.99 -38.18 5.53
N GLU A 236 12.64 -37.35 6.51
CA GLU A 236 12.05 -36.05 6.20
C GLU A 236 13.09 -35.35 5.32
N GLU A 237 13.14 -35.73 4.04
CA GLU A 237 13.83 -34.98 3.02
C GLU A 237 13.25 -33.58 3.17
N PHE A 238 14.05 -32.65 3.68
CA PHE A 238 13.71 -31.26 3.60
C PHE A 238 13.47 -30.98 2.12
N GLU A 239 12.19 -30.96 1.74
CA GLU A 239 11.74 -30.72 0.37
C GLU A 239 12.00 -29.24 0.10
N PHE A 240 13.27 -28.93 -0.18
CA PHE A 240 13.72 -27.62 -0.62
C PHE A 240 12.86 -27.13 -1.78
N SER A 241 12.40 -28.07 -2.62
CA SER A 241 11.43 -27.82 -3.69
C SER A 241 10.10 -27.25 -3.16
N GLU A 242 9.49 -27.86 -2.14
CA GLU A 242 8.22 -27.40 -1.57
C GLU A 242 8.36 -26.01 -0.93
N VAL A 243 9.40 -25.79 -0.12
CA VAL A 243 9.68 -24.49 0.52
C VAL A 243 9.94 -23.41 -0.53
N PHE A 244 10.67 -23.76 -1.60
CA PHE A 244 10.95 -22.84 -2.70
C PHE A 244 9.67 -22.48 -3.48
N VAL A 245 8.83 -23.46 -3.81
CA VAL A 245 7.56 -23.24 -4.50
C VAL A 245 6.62 -22.37 -3.66
N HIS A 246 6.47 -22.66 -2.36
CA HIS A 246 5.63 -21.86 -1.48
C HIS A 246 6.11 -20.40 -1.38
N GLN A 247 7.43 -20.19 -1.25
CA GLN A 247 8.02 -18.86 -1.18
C GLN A 247 7.89 -18.10 -2.52
N LEU A 248 8.01 -18.79 -3.66
CA LEU A 248 7.80 -18.21 -4.98
C LEU A 248 6.34 -17.77 -5.17
N ILE A 249 5.37 -18.62 -4.80
CA ILE A 249 3.95 -18.27 -4.85
C ILE A 249 3.68 -17.04 -3.98
N HIS A 250 4.14 -17.05 -2.73
CA HIS A 250 3.97 -15.91 -1.81
C HIS A 250 4.59 -14.61 -2.36
N THR A 251 5.74 -14.72 -3.04
CA THR A 251 6.39 -13.56 -3.68
C THR A 251 5.54 -12.99 -4.82
N ILE A 252 5.04 -13.87 -5.70
CA ILE A 252 4.19 -13.48 -6.83
C ILE A 252 2.86 -12.90 -6.34
N GLU A 253 2.24 -13.56 -5.37
CA GLU A 253 1.00 -13.10 -4.74
C GLU A 253 1.17 -11.73 -4.09
N PHE A 254 2.28 -11.50 -3.38
CA PHE A 254 2.56 -10.20 -2.78
C PHE A 254 2.73 -9.11 -3.82
N VAL A 255 3.53 -9.34 -4.88
CA VAL A 255 3.80 -8.32 -5.91
C VAL A 255 2.52 -7.99 -6.69
N LEU A 256 1.81 -9.01 -7.18
CA LEU A 256 0.55 -8.81 -7.93
C LEU A 256 -0.55 -8.29 -7.01
N GLY A 257 -0.61 -8.77 -5.78
CA GLY A 257 -1.54 -8.36 -4.75
C GLY A 257 -1.34 -6.90 -4.34
N ALA A 258 -0.11 -6.42 -4.20
CA ALA A 258 0.16 -5.01 -3.92
C ALA A 258 -0.43 -4.10 -5.00
N VAL A 259 -0.16 -4.40 -6.29
CA VAL A 259 -0.69 -3.62 -7.42
C VAL A 259 -2.22 -3.71 -7.49
N SER A 260 -2.76 -4.94 -7.43
CA SER A 260 -4.19 -5.20 -7.53
C SER A 260 -4.98 -4.58 -6.39
N ASN A 261 -4.47 -4.67 -5.15
CA ASN A 261 -5.13 -4.09 -3.99
C ASN A 261 -5.11 -2.56 -4.09
N THR A 262 -4.01 -1.92 -4.52
CA THR A 262 -3.95 -0.46 -4.65
C THR A 262 -4.92 0.03 -5.72
N ALA A 263 -5.02 -0.67 -6.85
CA ALA A 263 -6.04 -0.39 -7.86
C ALA A 263 -7.46 -0.64 -7.32
N SER A 264 -7.66 -1.67 -6.50
CA SER A 264 -8.97 -1.99 -5.91
C SER A 264 -9.47 -0.92 -4.94
N TYR A 265 -8.59 -0.14 -4.31
CA TYR A 265 -9.02 1.01 -3.49
C TYR A 265 -9.75 2.07 -4.31
N LEU A 266 -9.55 2.14 -5.64
CA LEU A 266 -10.34 3.00 -6.54
C LEU A 266 -11.85 2.70 -6.47
N ARG A 267 -12.25 1.52 -5.97
CA ARG A 267 -13.65 1.20 -5.68
C ARG A 267 -14.28 2.16 -4.66
N LEU A 268 -13.53 2.63 -3.66
CA LEU A 268 -14.03 3.62 -2.69
C LEU A 268 -14.45 4.92 -3.39
N TRP A 269 -13.65 5.33 -4.37
CA TRP A 269 -13.96 6.48 -5.21
C TRP A 269 -15.19 6.21 -6.09
N ALA A 270 -15.22 5.09 -6.81
CA ALA A 270 -16.32 4.74 -7.72
C ALA A 270 -17.68 4.62 -6.99
N LEU A 271 -17.72 3.94 -5.83
CA LEU A 271 -18.93 3.80 -5.04
C LEU A 271 -19.43 5.17 -4.56
N ARG A 272 -18.52 6.02 -4.05
CA ARG A 272 -18.90 7.37 -3.60
C ARG A 272 -19.36 8.27 -4.74
N TYR A 273 -18.76 8.13 -5.92
CA TYR A 273 -19.18 8.85 -7.10
C TYR A 273 -20.64 8.50 -7.48
N VAL A 274 -20.98 7.21 -7.51
CA VAL A 274 -22.36 6.77 -7.82
C VAL A 274 -23.36 7.26 -6.77
N ILE A 275 -23.01 7.15 -5.49
CA ILE A 275 -23.90 7.60 -4.40
C ILE A 275 -24.18 9.11 -4.50
N SER A 276 -23.16 9.93 -4.79
CA SER A 276 -23.32 11.37 -4.98
C SER A 276 -24.32 11.69 -6.09
N ASN A 277 -24.10 11.13 -7.28
CA ASN A 277 -24.97 11.39 -8.43
C ASN A 277 -26.40 10.87 -8.24
N LEU A 278 -26.60 9.81 -7.46
CA LEU A 278 -27.93 9.28 -7.16
C LEU A 278 -28.68 10.13 -6.12
N ILE A 279 -27.97 10.85 -5.26
CA ILE A 279 -28.58 11.80 -4.30
C ILE A 279 -28.96 13.11 -5.02
N ASP A 280 -28.21 13.48 -6.05
CA ASP A 280 -28.43 14.71 -6.82
C ASP A 280 -29.52 14.57 -7.92
N ALA A 281 -29.94 13.33 -8.22
CA ALA A 281 -30.98 12.99 -9.21
C ALA A 281 -32.39 12.93 -8.58
#